data_AF-A0A9Q8VW79-F1
#
_entry.id   AF-A0A9Q8VW79-F1
#
_cell.length_a   1.000
_cell.length_b   1.000
_cell.length_c   1.000
_cell.angle_alpha   90.00
_cell.angle_beta   90.00
_cell.angle_gamma   90.00
#
_symmetry.space_group_name_H-M   'P 1'
#
loop_
_entity.id
_entity.type
_entity.pdbx_description
1 polymer ?
#
loop_
_entity_poly.entity_id
_entity_poly.type
_entity_poly.pdbx_seq_one_letter_code
_entity_poly.pdbx_strand_id
1 'polypeptide(L)'
;MNYPVQYGHYNLIPDSLPCESEFTLKLRPMDLRVQWRRCSLTADYISNYCSYQEKLDSGTSNTISIVINELIENAAKFSKDRKGEIFLDLKYYSEMLKIEIKNLTDEISKNKLEKSISVLTDRNSDETYINKLKKGEKNDSGIGLLLLSKDFPVRLGFLINEVSSATYEVIVRAYLDLNEVIKTKFKTLNF
;
A
#
# COMPACT_ATOMS: atom_id res chain seq x y z
N MET A 1 19.28 20.13 -5.85
CA MET A 1 18.85 18.87 -5.21
C MET A 1 17.50 19.12 -4.60
N ASN A 2 16.45 18.46 -5.09
CA ASN A 2 15.15 18.47 -4.42
C ASN A 2 15.23 17.52 -3.22
N TYR A 3 14.77 17.96 -2.06
CA TYR A 3 14.69 17.12 -0.87
C TYR A 3 13.55 16.10 -1.04
N PRO A 4 13.67 14.88 -0.50
CA PRO A 4 12.58 13.91 -0.54
C PRO A 4 11.35 14.48 0.16
N VAL A 5 10.19 14.38 -0.49
CA VAL A 5 8.93 14.87 0.06
C VAL A 5 8.20 13.71 0.73
N GLN A 6 7.80 13.92 1.98
CA GLN A 6 7.07 12.93 2.78
C GLN A 6 5.63 13.36 3.01
N TYR A 7 4.71 12.40 3.00
CA TYR A 7 3.29 12.62 3.23
C TYR A 7 2.73 11.58 4.20
N GLY A 8 1.66 11.93 4.91
CA GLY A 8 0.96 11.02 5.82
C GLY A 8 1.85 10.49 6.93
N HIS A 9 1.69 9.21 7.26
CA HIS A 9 2.35 8.52 8.37
C HIS A 9 3.73 7.92 8.00
N TYR A 10 4.48 8.53 7.08
CA TYR A 10 5.70 7.91 6.51
C TYR A 10 6.72 7.45 7.56
N ASN A 11 6.93 8.21 8.63
CA ASN A 11 7.83 7.88 9.73
C ASN A 11 7.12 7.37 11.00
N LEU A 12 5.95 6.71 10.88
CA LEU A 12 5.24 6.20 12.05
C LEU A 12 6.07 5.22 12.88
N ILE A 13 6.80 4.33 12.21
CA ILE A 13 7.81 3.46 12.82
C ILE A 13 9.17 3.83 12.23
N PRO A 14 10.13 4.31 13.04
CA PRO A 14 11.47 4.65 12.58
C PRO A 14 12.18 3.46 11.95
N ASP A 15 12.94 3.70 10.87
CA ASP A 15 13.70 2.63 10.18
C ASP A 15 14.84 2.05 11.03
N SER A 16 15.25 2.74 12.10
CA SER A 16 16.24 2.27 13.06
C SER A 16 15.67 1.33 14.13
N LEU A 17 14.34 1.19 14.24
CA LEU A 17 13.73 0.29 15.21
C LEU A 17 13.92 -1.16 14.74
N PRO A 18 14.54 -2.05 15.55
CA PRO A 18 14.68 -3.45 15.19
C PRO A 18 13.30 -4.12 15.12
N CYS A 19 13.07 -4.87 14.05
CA CYS A 19 11.88 -5.70 13.89
C CYS A 19 12.13 -7.12 14.41
N GLU A 20 11.05 -7.82 14.75
CA GLU A 20 11.10 -9.22 15.19
C GLU A 20 11.20 -10.18 14.00
N SER A 21 10.61 -9.79 12.87
CA SER A 21 10.61 -10.54 11.62
C SER A 21 10.62 -9.59 10.42
N GLU A 22 11.33 -9.98 9.37
CA GLU A 22 11.46 -9.25 8.11
C GLU A 22 11.28 -10.24 6.93
N PHE A 23 10.44 -9.86 5.97
CA PHE A 23 10.25 -10.59 4.72
C PHE A 23 10.36 -9.61 3.56
N THR A 24 11.29 -9.88 2.64
CA THR A 24 11.50 -9.03 1.46
C THR A 24 11.27 -9.80 0.17
N LEU A 25 10.65 -9.12 -0.80
CA LEU A 25 10.38 -9.66 -2.11
C LEU A 25 10.71 -8.62 -3.19
N LYS A 26 11.33 -9.08 -4.27
CA LYS A 26 11.59 -8.27 -5.46
C LYS A 26 10.75 -8.79 -6.62
N LEU A 27 10.00 -7.89 -7.25
CA LEU A 27 9.11 -8.17 -8.38
C LEU A 27 9.50 -7.31 -9.58
N ARG A 28 9.09 -7.76 -10.77
CA ARG A 28 9.23 -6.97 -12.01
C ARG A 28 7.86 -6.44 -12.45
N PRO A 29 7.71 -5.14 -12.75
CA PRO A 29 6.46 -4.57 -13.22
C PRO A 29 5.92 -5.24 -14.49
N MET A 30 6.78 -5.62 -15.43
CA MET A 30 6.34 -6.32 -16.65
C MET A 30 5.65 -7.64 -16.33
N ASP A 31 6.17 -8.38 -15.36
CA ASP A 31 5.65 -9.69 -15.00
C ASP A 31 4.22 -9.59 -14.46
N LEU A 32 4.01 -8.63 -13.55
CA LEU A 32 2.70 -8.33 -12.97
C LEU A 32 1.73 -7.74 -13.99
N ARG A 33 2.19 -6.85 -14.88
CA ARG A 33 1.32 -6.26 -15.91
C ARG A 33 0.88 -7.23 -16.99
N VAL A 34 1.72 -8.21 -17.35
CA VAL A 34 1.37 -9.27 -18.31
C VAL A 34 0.41 -10.28 -17.67
N GLN A 35 0.62 -10.61 -16.40
CA GLN A 35 -0.21 -11.55 -15.65
C GLN A 35 -0.75 -10.86 -14.40
N TRP A 36 -1.78 -10.01 -14.55
CA TRP A 36 -2.32 -9.20 -13.44
C TRP A 36 -2.74 -10.02 -12.22
N ARG A 37 -3.22 -11.26 -12.44
CA ARG A 37 -3.54 -12.21 -11.36
C ARG A 37 -2.35 -12.51 -10.44
N ARG A 38 -1.12 -12.26 -10.85
CA ARG A 38 0.06 -12.40 -9.98
C ARG A 38 0.08 -11.37 -8.86
N CYS A 39 -0.57 -10.22 -9.00
CA CYS A 39 -0.74 -9.27 -7.90
C CYS A 39 -1.48 -9.94 -6.73
N SER A 40 -2.67 -10.50 -6.99
CA SER A 40 -3.47 -11.14 -5.95
C SER A 40 -2.85 -12.44 -5.44
N LEU A 41 -2.26 -13.26 -6.32
CA LEU A 41 -1.54 -14.47 -5.89
C LEU A 41 -0.36 -14.15 -4.96
N THR A 42 0.38 -13.08 -5.24
CA THR A 42 1.49 -12.65 -4.39
C THR A 42 0.96 -12.12 -3.06
N ALA A 43 -0.12 -11.35 -3.08
CA ALA A 43 -0.75 -10.83 -1.88
C ALA A 43 -1.28 -11.95 -0.97
N ASP A 44 -1.96 -12.95 -1.56
CA ASP A 44 -2.46 -14.13 -0.84
C ASP A 44 -1.31 -14.95 -0.26
N TYR A 45 -0.21 -15.14 -1.01
CA TYR A 45 0.97 -15.83 -0.52
C TYR A 45 1.57 -15.12 0.71
N ILE A 46 1.77 -13.80 0.63
CA ILE A 46 2.35 -13.02 1.74
C ILE A 46 1.40 -12.98 2.93
N SER A 47 0.10 -12.83 2.70
CA SER A 47 -0.88 -12.86 3.78
C SER A 47 -0.91 -14.20 4.51
N ASN A 48 -0.84 -15.32 3.77
CA ASN A 48 -0.70 -16.65 4.38
C ASN A 48 0.60 -16.78 5.16
N TYR A 49 1.72 -16.25 4.64
CA TYR A 49 2.97 -16.21 5.38
C TYR A 49 2.82 -15.47 6.73
N CYS A 50 2.18 -14.29 6.73
CA CYS A 50 1.92 -13.51 7.94
C CYS A 50 0.98 -14.23 8.93
N SER A 51 -0.03 -14.95 8.43
CA SER A 51 -1.02 -15.60 9.29
C SER A 51 -0.45 -16.75 10.11
N TYR A 52 0.54 -17.47 9.59
CA TYR A 52 1.23 -18.54 10.33
C TYR A 52 2.10 -18.00 11.47
N GLN A 53 2.74 -16.85 11.29
CA GLN A 53 3.60 -16.27 12.31
C GLN A 53 2.79 -15.88 13.56
N GLU A 54 1.62 -15.25 13.36
CA GLU A 54 0.84 -14.62 14.43
C GLU A 54 -0.48 -15.34 14.77
N LYS A 55 -0.71 -16.52 14.20
CA LYS A 55 -1.98 -17.27 14.34
C LYS A 55 -3.20 -16.38 14.04
N LEU A 56 -3.08 -15.55 13.01
CA LEU A 56 -4.13 -14.60 12.63
C LEU A 56 -5.38 -15.34 12.19
N ASP A 57 -6.55 -14.78 12.50
CA ASP A 57 -7.81 -15.30 11.97
C ASP A 57 -7.92 -15.02 10.46
N SER A 58 -8.79 -15.78 9.79
CA SER A 58 -9.01 -15.65 8.34
C SER A 58 -9.42 -14.24 7.90
N GLY A 59 -10.12 -13.48 8.76
CA GLY A 59 -10.51 -12.11 8.46
C GLY A 59 -9.33 -11.15 8.44
N THR A 60 -8.45 -11.24 9.43
CA THR A 60 -7.22 -10.44 9.48
C THR A 60 -6.27 -10.77 8.32
N SER A 61 -6.12 -12.05 8.00
CA SER A 61 -5.36 -12.48 6.82
C SER A 61 -5.98 -11.92 5.53
N ASN A 62 -7.30 -11.97 5.37
CA ASN A 62 -7.96 -11.39 4.19
C ASN A 62 -7.70 -9.87 4.06
N THR A 63 -7.77 -9.13 5.16
CA THR A 63 -7.43 -7.70 5.20
C THR A 63 -5.99 -7.45 4.74
N ILE A 64 -5.02 -8.21 5.26
CA ILE A 64 -3.61 -8.11 4.84
C ILE A 64 -3.49 -8.37 3.33
N SER A 65 -4.17 -9.39 2.79
CA SER A 65 -4.14 -9.68 1.35
C SER A 65 -4.69 -8.52 0.52
N ILE A 66 -5.82 -7.93 0.92
CA ILE A 66 -6.40 -6.78 0.21
C ILE A 66 -5.42 -5.59 0.20
N VAL A 67 -4.84 -5.26 1.36
CA VAL A 67 -3.87 -4.15 1.47
C VAL A 67 -2.66 -4.40 0.58
N ILE A 68 -2.06 -5.58 0.66
CA ILE A 68 -0.88 -5.91 -0.15
C ILE A 68 -1.23 -5.91 -1.65
N ASN A 69 -2.38 -6.45 -2.04
CA ASN A 69 -2.81 -6.49 -3.44
C ASN A 69 -2.89 -5.07 -4.02
N GLU A 70 -3.59 -4.17 -3.35
CA GLU A 70 -3.75 -2.78 -3.80
C GLU A 70 -2.39 -2.06 -3.91
N LEU A 71 -1.47 -2.29 -2.98
CA LEU A 71 -0.14 -1.69 -3.04
C LEU A 71 0.70 -2.27 -4.20
N ILE A 72 0.67 -3.59 -4.41
CA ILE A 72 1.37 -4.25 -5.52
C ILE A 72 0.81 -3.81 -6.86
N GLU A 73 -0.52 -3.75 -7.00
CA GLU A 73 -1.21 -3.28 -8.20
C GLU A 73 -0.80 -1.85 -8.54
N ASN A 74 -0.76 -0.96 -7.55
CA ASN A 74 -0.31 0.42 -7.74
C ASN A 74 1.15 0.47 -8.21
N ALA A 75 2.06 -0.24 -7.54
CA ALA A 75 3.47 -0.26 -7.94
C ALA A 75 3.65 -0.83 -9.35
N ALA A 76 2.94 -1.90 -9.71
CA ALA A 76 2.96 -2.49 -11.05
C ALA A 76 2.45 -1.52 -12.12
N LYS A 77 1.35 -0.82 -11.83
CA LYS A 77 0.72 0.13 -12.76
C LYS A 77 1.59 1.36 -13.00
N PHE A 78 2.21 1.92 -11.95
CA PHE A 78 2.93 3.19 -12.00
C PHE A 78 4.44 3.08 -12.15
N SER A 79 4.98 1.88 -12.32
CA SER A 79 6.40 1.73 -12.59
C SER A 79 6.77 2.24 -14.00
N LYS A 80 7.73 3.16 -14.06
CA LYS A 80 8.25 3.82 -15.28
C LYS A 80 8.77 2.81 -16.29
N ASP A 81 9.71 1.95 -15.86
CA ASP A 81 10.27 0.90 -16.71
C ASP A 81 9.54 -0.43 -16.49
N ARG A 82 9.21 -1.11 -17.58
CA ARG A 82 8.70 -2.49 -17.56
C ARG A 82 9.74 -3.47 -16.98
N LYS A 83 11.02 -3.24 -17.23
CA LYS A 83 12.13 -4.04 -16.71
C LYS A 83 12.67 -3.52 -15.37
N GLY A 84 12.05 -2.50 -14.79
CA GLY A 84 12.39 -1.99 -13.48
C GLY A 84 12.10 -3.00 -12.36
N GLU A 85 12.27 -2.53 -11.14
CA GLU A 85 12.09 -3.34 -9.94
C GLU A 85 11.01 -2.73 -9.04
N ILE A 86 10.21 -3.59 -8.45
CA ILE A 86 9.34 -3.28 -7.32
C ILE A 86 9.92 -4.03 -6.14
N PHE A 87 10.21 -3.31 -5.07
CA PHE A 87 10.64 -3.88 -3.80
C PHE A 87 9.46 -3.87 -2.84
N LEU A 88 9.22 -5.01 -2.21
CA LEU A 88 8.30 -5.14 -1.09
C LEU A 88 9.14 -5.53 0.13
N ASP A 89 8.96 -4.81 1.22
CA ASP A 89 9.54 -5.08 2.52
C ASP A 89 8.41 -5.16 3.56
N LEU A 90 8.38 -6.24 4.32
CA LEU A 90 7.38 -6.51 5.32
C LEU A 90 8.07 -6.72 6.66
N LYS A 91 7.72 -5.91 7.65
CA LYS A 91 8.34 -5.91 8.98
C LYS A 91 7.29 -6.02 10.07
N TYR A 92 7.58 -6.90 11.02
CA TYR A 92 6.73 -7.17 12.17
C TYR A 92 7.31 -6.55 13.44
N TYR A 93 6.47 -5.85 14.19
CA TYR A 93 6.82 -5.11 15.40
C TYR A 93 5.77 -5.35 16.49
N SER A 94 5.83 -6.50 17.17
CA SER A 94 4.74 -6.95 18.03
C SER A 94 3.43 -6.77 17.24
N GLU A 95 2.40 -6.14 17.79
CA GLU A 95 1.08 -6.02 17.16
C GLU A 95 0.99 -5.17 15.87
N MET A 96 2.10 -4.66 15.35
CA MET A 96 2.15 -3.77 14.18
C MET A 96 2.84 -4.44 12.99
N LEU A 97 2.11 -4.49 11.86
CA LEU A 97 2.65 -4.90 10.57
C LEU A 97 2.95 -3.67 9.72
N LYS A 98 4.22 -3.47 9.36
CA LYS A 98 4.68 -2.46 8.40
C LYS A 98 4.88 -3.12 7.04
N ILE A 99 4.22 -2.60 6.02
CA ILE A 99 4.35 -3.01 4.63
C ILE A 99 4.91 -1.81 3.86
N GLU A 100 6.07 -1.97 3.24
CA GLU A 100 6.70 -0.97 2.39
C GLU A 100 6.77 -1.48 0.96
N ILE A 101 6.29 -0.69 0.00
CA ILE A 101 6.48 -0.96 -1.42
C ILE A 101 7.19 0.22 -2.06
N LYS A 102 8.26 -0.09 -2.80
CA LYS A 102 9.11 0.89 -3.50
C LYS A 102 9.14 0.59 -5.00
N ASN A 103 8.98 1.62 -5.82
CA ASN A 103 9.14 1.54 -7.27
C ASN A 103 9.65 2.86 -7.87
N LEU A 104 10.20 2.79 -9.09
CA LEU A 104 10.55 3.98 -9.87
C LEU A 104 9.40 4.38 -10.78
N THR A 105 9.09 5.68 -10.86
CA THR A 105 7.97 6.23 -11.63
C THR A 105 8.39 7.44 -12.47
N ASP A 106 7.53 7.83 -13.41
CA ASP A 106 7.68 9.03 -14.22
C ASP A 106 6.94 10.23 -13.62
N GLU A 107 7.18 11.42 -14.17
CA GLU A 107 6.58 12.65 -13.68
C GLU A 107 5.05 12.65 -13.74
N ILE A 108 4.47 12.04 -14.78
CA ILE A 108 3.01 11.99 -14.96
C ILE A 108 2.37 11.17 -13.83
N SER A 109 2.94 10.01 -13.56
CA SER A 109 2.48 9.07 -12.54
C SER A 109 2.72 9.62 -11.13
N LYS A 110 3.87 10.28 -10.91
CA LYS A 110 4.17 11.03 -9.68
C LYS A 110 3.09 12.09 -9.40
N ASN A 111 2.76 12.93 -10.40
CA ASN A 111 1.74 13.97 -10.25
C ASN A 111 0.34 13.40 -9.98
N LYS A 112 0.02 12.22 -10.54
CA LYS A 112 -1.24 11.50 -10.24
C LYS A 112 -1.28 11.00 -8.80
N LEU A 113 -0.15 10.50 -8.28
CA LEU A 113 -0.03 10.07 -6.89
C LEU A 113 -0.19 11.26 -5.93
N GLU A 114 0.51 12.37 -6.17
CA GLU A 114 0.39 13.58 -5.34
C GLU A 114 -1.06 14.09 -5.24
N LYS A 115 -1.79 14.10 -6.37
CA LYS A 115 -3.23 14.43 -6.39
C LYS A 115 -4.08 13.43 -5.61
N SER A 116 -3.70 12.16 -5.60
CA SER A 116 -4.41 11.14 -4.84
C SER A 116 -4.14 11.31 -3.34
N ILE A 117 -2.89 11.57 -2.95
CA ILE A 117 -2.47 11.85 -1.58
C ILE A 117 -3.21 13.08 -1.04
N SER A 118 -3.33 14.17 -1.80
CA SER A 118 -4.03 15.37 -1.34
C SER A 118 -5.50 15.08 -0.99
N VAL A 119 -6.15 14.19 -1.76
CA VAL A 119 -7.53 13.74 -1.48
C VAL A 119 -7.59 12.86 -0.24
N LEU A 120 -6.60 11.97 -0.01
CA LEU A 120 -6.53 11.13 1.19
C LEU A 120 -6.36 11.95 2.47
N THR A 121 -5.61 13.05 2.40
CA THR A 121 -5.37 13.94 3.55
C THR A 121 -6.51 14.93 3.81
N ASP A 122 -7.45 15.08 2.87
CA ASP A 122 -8.60 15.96 3.03
C ASP A 122 -9.72 15.25 3.82
N ARG A 123 -10.13 15.85 4.94
CA ARG A 123 -11.18 15.31 5.83
C ARG A 123 -12.57 15.32 5.19
N ASN A 124 -12.80 16.09 4.12
CA ASN A 124 -14.08 16.15 3.39
C ASN A 124 -14.13 15.19 2.18
N SER A 125 -13.21 14.23 2.09
CA SER A 125 -13.04 13.32 0.95
C SER A 125 -14.18 12.33 0.70
N ASP A 126 -15.21 12.28 1.55
CA ASP A 126 -16.33 11.32 1.44
C ASP A 126 -17.15 11.52 0.16
N GLU A 127 -17.46 12.76 -0.21
CA GLU A 127 -18.18 13.03 -1.48
C GLU A 127 -17.33 12.65 -2.71
N THR A 128 -16.02 12.86 -2.62
CA THR A 128 -15.08 12.49 -3.70
C THR A 128 -14.97 10.97 -3.82
N TYR A 129 -14.95 10.25 -2.70
CA TYR A 129 -14.95 8.78 -2.65
C TYR A 129 -16.22 8.20 -3.28
N ILE A 130 -17.39 8.66 -2.82
CA ILE A 130 -18.69 8.20 -3.31
C ILE A 130 -18.87 8.51 -4.80
N ASN A 131 -18.43 9.69 -5.27
CA ASN A 131 -18.53 10.04 -6.68
C ASN A 131 -17.62 9.18 -7.57
N LYS A 132 -16.41 8.83 -7.11
CA LYS A 132 -15.50 7.93 -7.83
C LYS A 132 -16.03 6.50 -7.89
N LEU A 133 -16.62 6.00 -6.80
CA LEU A 133 -17.29 4.70 -6.77
C LEU A 133 -18.48 4.63 -7.74
N LYS A 134 -19.35 5.65 -7.75
CA LYS A 134 -20.52 5.72 -8.63
C LYS A 134 -20.17 5.77 -10.12
N LYS A 135 -19.03 6.36 -10.47
CA LYS A 135 -18.54 6.43 -11.85
C LYS A 135 -17.94 5.10 -12.36
N GLY A 136 -17.85 4.06 -11.52
CA GLY A 136 -17.29 2.78 -11.92
C GLY A 136 -15.78 2.86 -12.20
N GLU A 137 -15.11 3.89 -11.72
CA GLU A 137 -13.67 4.15 -11.92
C GLU A 137 -12.80 3.20 -11.05
N LYS A 138 -13.24 1.96 -10.78
CA LYS A 138 -12.54 0.98 -9.91
C LYS A 138 -11.06 0.79 -10.27
N ASN A 139 -10.69 1.05 -11.52
CA ASN A 139 -9.32 0.95 -12.02
C ASN A 139 -8.55 2.27 -12.02
N ASP A 140 -9.09 3.38 -11.50
CA ASP A 140 -8.36 4.62 -11.34
C ASP A 140 -7.64 4.67 -9.98
N SER A 141 -6.37 5.03 -10.00
CA SER A 141 -5.39 4.76 -8.93
C SER A 141 -5.62 5.46 -7.61
N GLY A 142 -6.44 6.50 -7.62
CA GLY A 142 -6.87 7.14 -6.38
C GLY A 142 -7.86 6.30 -5.60
N ILE A 143 -8.57 5.35 -6.22
CA ILE A 143 -9.62 4.58 -5.54
C ILE A 143 -9.02 3.51 -4.64
N GLY A 144 -8.02 2.75 -5.09
CA GLY A 144 -7.41 1.69 -4.26
C GLY A 144 -6.86 2.24 -2.93
N LEU A 145 -6.08 3.32 -2.98
CA LEU A 145 -5.55 3.95 -1.76
C LEU A 145 -6.64 4.61 -0.90
N LEU A 146 -7.70 5.14 -1.52
CA LEU A 146 -8.82 5.76 -0.82
C LEU A 146 -9.72 4.70 -0.14
N LEU A 147 -9.93 3.56 -0.80
CA LEU A 147 -10.54 2.36 -0.23
C LEU A 147 -9.76 1.91 1.00
N LEU A 148 -8.44 1.77 0.89
CA LEU A 148 -7.59 1.37 2.02
C LEU A 148 -7.70 2.36 3.19
N SER A 149 -7.71 3.66 2.93
CA SER A 149 -7.78 4.67 4.00
C SER A 149 -9.16 4.81 4.65
N LYS A 150 -10.24 4.38 4.00
CA LYS A 150 -11.62 4.54 4.49
C LYS A 150 -12.19 3.26 5.09
N ASP A 151 -11.94 2.14 4.45
CA ASP A 151 -12.61 0.87 4.76
C ASP A 151 -11.72 -0.09 5.55
N PHE A 152 -10.44 0.24 5.73
CA PHE A 152 -9.49 -0.55 6.51
C PHE A 152 -8.77 0.30 7.57
N PRO A 153 -8.40 -0.28 8.72
CA PRO A 153 -7.63 0.41 9.76
C PRO A 153 -6.14 0.48 9.37
N VAL A 154 -5.87 1.10 8.22
CA VAL A 154 -4.53 1.28 7.65
C VAL A 154 -4.10 2.73 7.81
N ARG A 155 -2.88 2.93 8.31
CA ARG A 155 -2.21 4.23 8.26
C ARG A 155 -1.26 4.24 7.06
N LEU A 156 -1.47 5.14 6.11
CA LEU A 156 -0.63 5.28 4.92
C LEU A 156 0.42 6.38 5.09
N GLY A 157 1.62 6.11 4.60
CA GLY A 157 2.73 7.05 4.51
C GLY A 157 3.38 6.98 3.13
N PHE A 158 3.87 8.11 2.63
CA PHE A 158 4.43 8.19 1.29
C PHE A 158 5.75 8.98 1.32
N LEU A 159 6.71 8.54 0.52
CA LEU A 159 7.91 9.31 0.20
C LEU A 159 8.09 9.35 -1.31
N ILE A 160 8.34 10.54 -1.85
CA ILE A 160 8.65 10.78 -3.25
C ILE A 160 10.00 11.47 -3.31
N ASN A 161 10.95 10.85 -4.00
CA ASN A 161 12.31 11.37 -4.15
C ASN A 161 12.71 11.40 -5.64
N GLU A 162 13.20 12.55 -6.12
CA GLU A 162 13.70 12.65 -7.49
C GLU A 162 15.11 12.05 -7.56
N VAL A 163 15.27 10.95 -8.30
CA VAL A 163 16.54 10.21 -8.40
C VAL A 163 17.33 10.56 -9.68
N SER A 164 16.64 11.00 -10.72
CA SER A 164 17.22 11.54 -11.95
C SER A 164 16.16 12.37 -12.70
N SER A 165 16.56 13.09 -13.75
CA SER A 165 15.65 13.93 -14.54
C SER A 165 14.37 13.18 -14.92
N ALA A 166 13.22 13.66 -14.41
CA ALA A 166 11.90 13.06 -14.61
C ALA A 166 11.79 11.56 -14.22
N THR A 167 12.58 11.12 -13.24
CA THR A 167 12.48 9.80 -12.60
C THR A 167 12.39 9.97 -11.10
N TYR A 168 11.35 9.39 -10.52
CA TYR A 168 11.07 9.51 -9.10
C TYR A 168 11.04 8.13 -8.47
N GLU A 169 11.72 7.98 -7.34
CA GLU A 169 11.50 6.88 -6.42
C GLU A 169 10.28 7.20 -5.58
N VAL A 170 9.33 6.27 -5.56
CA VAL A 170 8.15 6.32 -4.71
C VAL A 170 8.22 5.18 -3.73
N ILE A 171 8.03 5.50 -2.45
CA ILE A 171 7.88 4.54 -1.37
C ILE A 171 6.50 4.76 -0.76
N VAL A 172 5.69 3.70 -0.72
CA VAL A 172 4.41 3.67 -0.03
C VAL A 172 4.53 2.74 1.17
N ARG A 173 4.20 3.25 2.36
CA ARG A 173 4.17 2.50 3.61
C ARG A 173 2.73 2.36 4.08
N ALA A 174 2.30 1.15 4.39
CA ALA A 174 1.08 0.87 5.11
C ALA A 174 1.42 0.28 6.48
N TYR A 175 0.75 0.77 7.52
CA TYR A 175 0.86 0.27 8.87
C TYR A 175 -0.49 -0.27 9.31
N LEU A 176 -0.51 -1.54 9.69
CA LEU A 176 -1.68 -2.26 10.20
C LEU A 176 -1.46 -2.55 11.69
N ASP A 177 -2.37 -2.07 12.52
CA ASP A 177 -2.51 -2.55 13.90
C ASP A 177 -3.38 -3.81 13.87
N LEU A 178 -2.78 -4.97 14.13
CA LEU A 178 -3.45 -6.25 14.00
C LEU A 178 -4.61 -6.39 15.01
N ASN A 179 -4.51 -5.75 16.18
CA ASN A 179 -5.60 -5.71 17.15
C ASN A 179 -6.77 -4.84 16.67
N GLU A 180 -6.48 -3.73 15.98
CA GLU A 180 -7.53 -2.88 15.39
C GLU A 180 -8.26 -3.59 14.25
N VAL A 181 -7.54 -4.34 13.42
CA VAL A 181 -8.12 -5.19 12.37
C VAL A 181 -9.08 -6.22 12.96
N ILE A 182 -8.66 -6.92 14.02
CA ILE A 182 -9.51 -7.90 14.72
C ILE A 182 -10.76 -7.22 15.32
N LYS A 183 -10.62 -6.05 15.97
CA LYS A 183 -11.73 -5.33 16.60
C LYS A 183 -12.76 -4.79 15.61
N THR A 184 -12.32 -4.33 14.44
CA THR A 184 -13.21 -3.75 13.41
C THR A 184 -14.22 -4.79 12.89
N LYS A 185 -13.85 -6.07 12.91
CA LYS A 185 -14.73 -7.21 12.61
C LYS A 185 -15.86 -7.39 13.64
N PHE A 186 -15.57 -7.20 14.93
CA PHE A 186 -16.59 -7.34 15.98
C PHE A 186 -17.65 -6.23 15.96
N LYS A 187 -17.35 -5.07 15.35
CA LYS A 187 -18.35 -4.02 15.14
C LYS A 187 -19.29 -4.31 13.98
N THR A 188 -18.87 -5.07 12.96
CA THR A 188 -19.67 -5.38 11.77
C THR A 188 -20.57 -6.61 11.93
N LEU A 189 -20.30 -7.48 12.92
CA LEU A 189 -21.11 -8.67 13.22
C LEU A 189 -22.20 -8.46 14.29
N ASN A 190 -22.24 -7.28 14.91
CA ASN A 190 -23.18 -6.92 15.99
C ASN A 190 -24.31 -5.98 15.53
N PHE A 191 -24.58 -5.93 14.22
CA PHE A 191 -25.73 -5.23 13.63
C PHE A 191 -26.55 -6.18 12.76
#